data_AF-A0AAW4ZER4-F1
#
_entry.id   AF-A0AAW4ZER4-F1
#
_cell.length_a   1.000
_cell.length_b   1.000
_cell.length_c   1.000
_cell.angle_alpha   90.00
_cell.angle_beta   90.00
_cell.angle_gamma   90.00
#
_symmetry.space_group_name_H-M   'P 1'
#
loop_
_entity.id
_entity.type
_entity.pdbx_description
1 polymer ?
#
loop_
_entity_poly.entity_id
_entity_poly.type
_entity_poly.pdbx_seq_one_letter_code
_entity_poly.pdbx_strand_id
1 'polypeptide(L)'
;MELIILIILSVIQIIVLICFFFLCMHVSAIKKTVVAVNPWQASFNLYYSTGQVDKAKQLLMQSIMQESDFADAFYLNTANREVAQKRLSDKYAPYLDLLAMKFDFDKANSFIAKF
;
A
#
# COMPACT_ATOMS: atom_id res chain seq x y z
N MET A 1 22.17 3.26 45.00
CA MET A 1 21.94 3.78 43.63
C MET A 1 21.81 2.62 42.65
N GLU A 2 22.75 1.67 42.63
CA GLU A 2 22.71 0.49 41.75
C GLU A 2 21.46 -0.40 41.93
N LEU A 3 21.06 -0.71 43.18
CA LEU A 3 19.86 -1.51 43.45
C LEU A 3 18.58 -0.88 42.89
N ILE A 4 18.46 0.46 42.96
CA ILE A 4 17.31 1.20 42.44
C ILE A 4 17.28 1.13 40.91
N ILE A 5 18.44 1.27 40.25
CA ILE A 5 18.57 1.16 38.79
C ILE A 5 18.20 -0.25 38.32
N LEU A 6 18.63 -1.30 39.03
CA LEU A 6 18.29 -2.69 38.71
C LEU A 6 16.79 -2.97 38.83
N ILE A 7 16.13 -2.41 39.85
CA ILE A 7 14.67 -2.52 40.02
C ILE A 7 13.96 -1.81 38.86
N ILE A 8 14.38 -0.60 38.50
CA ILE A 8 13.79 0.17 37.39
C ILE A 8 13.93 -0.59 36.05
N LEU A 9 15.11 -1.12 35.75
CA LEU A 9 15.35 -1.90 34.53
C LEU A 9 14.49 -3.16 34.48
N SER A 10 14.37 -3.87 35.60
CA SER A 10 13.53 -5.07 35.69
C SER A 10 12.05 -4.75 35.43
N VAL A 11 11.55 -3.64 35.99
CA VAL A 11 10.18 -3.18 35.76
C VAL A 11 9.96 -2.81 34.28
N ILE A 12 10.91 -2.10 33.65
CA ILE A 12 10.82 -1.74 32.24
C ILE A 12 10.78 -3.00 31.36
N GLN A 13 11.63 -3.99 31.63
CA GLN A 13 11.63 -5.25 30.88
C GLN A 13 10.30 -6.00 30.98
N ILE A 14 9.70 -6.03 32.18
CA ILE A 14 8.38 -6.65 32.39
C ILE A 14 7.30 -5.89 31.57
N ILE A 15 7.33 -4.56 31.58
CA ILE A 15 6.38 -3.75 30.80
C ILE A 15 6.55 -4.01 29.30
N VAL A 16 7.79 -3.99 28.78
CA VAL A 16 8.07 -4.27 27.36
C VAL A 16 7.61 -5.67 26.98
N LEU A 17 7.83 -6.66 27.85
CA LEU A 17 7.41 -8.03 27.62
C LEU A 17 5.87 -8.15 27.55
N ILE A 18 5.14 -7.48 28.45
CA ILE A 18 3.67 -7.43 28.43
C ILE A 18 3.17 -6.77 27.15
N CYS A 19 3.75 -5.63 26.75
CA CYS A 19 3.41 -4.95 25.49
C CYS A 19 3.67 -5.85 24.27
N PHE A 20 4.79 -6.59 24.27
CA PHE A 20 5.11 -7.53 23.21
C PHE A 20 4.07 -8.66 23.11
N PHE A 21 3.69 -9.29 24.24
CA PHE A 21 2.66 -10.33 24.24
C PHE A 21 1.30 -9.80 23.80
N PHE A 22 0.93 -8.59 24.19
CA PHE A 22 -0.31 -7.95 23.75
C PHE A 22 -0.32 -7.73 22.23
N LEU A 23 0.80 -7.25 21.67
CA LEU A 23 0.98 -7.11 20.21
C LEU A 23 0.90 -8.46 19.51
N CYS A 24 1.56 -9.51 20.03
CA CYS A 24 1.52 -10.85 19.46
C CYS A 24 0.11 -11.47 19.51
N MET A 25 -0.62 -11.31 20.61
CA MET A 25 -2.00 -11.79 20.74
C MET A 25 -2.94 -11.16 19.71
N HIS A 26 -2.74 -9.86 19.43
CA HIS A 26 -3.56 -9.13 18.49
C HIS A 26 -2.98 -9.05 17.08
N VAL A 27 -1.87 -9.74 16.80
CA VAL A 27 -1.16 -9.64 15.51
C VAL A 27 -2.05 -10.00 14.32
N SER A 28 -2.97 -10.96 14.48
CA SER A 28 -3.91 -11.34 13.42
C SER A 28 -4.97 -10.26 13.15
N ALA A 29 -5.43 -9.54 14.18
CA ALA A 29 -6.37 -8.43 14.03
C ALA A 29 -5.67 -7.20 13.45
N ILE A 30 -4.47 -6.88 13.96
CA ILE A 30 -3.59 -5.82 13.45
C ILE A 30 -3.22 -6.10 11.99
N LYS A 31 -2.89 -7.34 11.65
CA LYS A 31 -2.60 -7.74 10.26
C LYS A 31 -3.79 -7.51 9.34
N LYS A 32 -5.02 -7.75 9.80
CA LYS A 32 -6.23 -7.50 8.99
C LYS A 32 -6.56 -6.02 8.84
N THR A 33 -6.18 -5.17 9.79
CA THR A 33 -6.38 -3.71 9.69
C THR A 33 -5.26 -3.01 8.92
N VAL A 34 -4.02 -3.48 9.07
CA VAL A 34 -2.83 -2.95 8.38
C VAL A 34 -2.70 -3.50 6.96
N VAL A 35 -2.99 -4.78 6.79
CA VAL A 35 -3.03 -5.51 5.52
C VAL A 35 -4.46 -5.99 5.32
N ALA A 36 -5.40 -5.06 5.26
CA ALA A 36 -6.72 -5.40 4.76
C ALA A 36 -6.51 -5.88 3.31
N VAL A 37 -6.47 -7.20 3.12
CA VAL A 37 -6.58 -7.85 1.81
C VAL A 37 -8.03 -7.62 1.38
N ASN A 38 -8.31 -6.38 1.02
CA ASN A 38 -9.56 -6.02 0.42
C ASN A 38 -9.51 -6.66 -0.96
N PRO A 39 -10.44 -7.56 -1.32
CA PRO A 39 -10.46 -8.18 -2.64
C PRO A 39 -10.89 -7.13 -3.66
N TRP A 40 -9.99 -6.18 -3.93
CA TRP A 40 -10.30 -4.97 -4.68
C TRP A 40 -10.79 -5.32 -6.08
N GLN A 41 -10.34 -6.43 -6.66
CA GLN A 41 -10.88 -6.95 -7.92
C GLN A 41 -12.36 -7.33 -7.81
N ALA A 42 -12.77 -7.98 -6.72
CA ALA A 42 -14.17 -8.33 -6.50
C ALA A 42 -15.04 -7.09 -6.28
N SER A 43 -14.56 -6.14 -5.46
CA SER A 43 -15.22 -4.86 -5.23
C SER A 43 -15.29 -4.02 -6.51
N PHE A 44 -14.24 -4.02 -7.33
CA PHE A 44 -14.22 -3.40 -8.65
C PHE A 44 -15.29 -4.00 -9.55
N ASN A 45 -15.32 -5.32 -9.67
CA ASN A 45 -16.30 -6.02 -10.50
C ASN A 45 -17.72 -5.68 -10.07
N LEU A 46 -17.99 -5.61 -8.76
CA LEU A 46 -19.29 -5.18 -8.23
C LEU A 46 -19.63 -3.75 -8.61
N TYR A 47 -18.73 -2.79 -8.38
CA TYR A 47 -18.99 -1.38 -8.71
C TYR A 47 -19.15 -1.17 -10.21
N TYR A 48 -18.32 -1.79 -11.02
CA TYR A 48 -18.40 -1.69 -12.47
C TYR A 48 -19.71 -2.30 -13.02
N SER A 49 -20.04 -3.53 -12.62
CA SER A 49 -21.25 -4.22 -13.09
C SER A 49 -22.56 -3.56 -12.62
N THR A 50 -22.53 -2.83 -11.51
CA THR A 50 -23.68 -2.06 -11.02
C THR A 50 -23.73 -0.63 -11.55
N GLY A 51 -22.85 -0.26 -12.50
CA GLY A 51 -22.80 1.06 -13.10
C GLY A 51 -22.23 2.17 -12.21
N GLN A 52 -21.69 1.84 -11.03
CA GLN A 52 -21.05 2.78 -10.11
C GLN A 52 -19.59 3.06 -10.55
N VAL A 53 -19.44 3.60 -11.76
CA VAL A 53 -18.13 3.76 -12.44
C VAL A 53 -17.15 4.63 -11.64
N ASP A 54 -17.62 5.71 -11.00
CA ASP A 54 -16.73 6.59 -10.22
C ASP A 54 -16.14 5.89 -8.99
N LYS A 55 -16.92 5.02 -8.33
CA LYS A 55 -16.43 4.20 -7.22
C LYS A 55 -15.42 3.17 -7.70
N ALA A 56 -15.65 2.56 -8.86
CA ALA A 56 -14.69 1.64 -9.47
C ALA A 56 -13.37 2.33 -9.81
N LYS A 57 -13.42 3.56 -10.36
CA LYS A 57 -12.24 4.40 -10.61
C LYS A 57 -11.46 4.70 -9.33
N GLN A 58 -12.14 5.19 -8.30
CA GLN A 58 -11.51 5.52 -7.03
C GLN A 58 -10.84 4.29 -6.39
N LEU A 59 -11.54 3.16 -6.37
CA LEU A 59 -11.00 1.92 -5.84
C LEU A 59 -9.77 1.46 -6.61
N LEU A 60 -9.83 1.46 -7.96
CA LEU A 60 -8.71 1.05 -8.81
C LEU A 60 -7.47 1.90 -8.55
N MET A 61 -7.63 3.23 -8.45
CA MET A 61 -6.53 4.14 -8.14
C MET A 61 -5.93 3.87 -6.76
N GLN A 62 -6.78 3.66 -5.74
CA GLN A 62 -6.31 3.30 -4.40
C GLN A 62 -5.50 1.99 -4.40
N SER A 63 -5.96 0.99 -5.15
CA SER A 63 -5.25 -0.29 -5.27
C SER A 63 -3.91 -0.13 -5.97
N ILE A 64 -3.84 0.65 -7.06
CA ILE A 64 -2.58 0.96 -7.75
C ILE A 64 -1.58 1.65 -6.82
N MET A 65 -2.04 2.59 -5.99
CA MET A 65 -1.18 3.32 -5.03
C MET A 65 -0.59 2.45 -3.92
N GLN A 66 -1.17 1.27 -3.66
CA GLN A 66 -0.68 0.33 -2.65
C GLN A 66 0.35 -0.66 -3.19
N GLU A 67 0.57 -0.69 -4.50
CA GLU A 67 1.54 -1.59 -5.12
C GLU A 67 2.97 -1.18 -4.80
N SER A 68 3.84 -2.18 -4.59
CA SER A 68 5.26 -1.93 -4.33
C SER A 68 5.93 -1.16 -5.48
N ASP A 69 5.53 -1.46 -6.72
CA ASP A 69 6.07 -0.83 -7.93
C ASP A 69 5.59 0.64 -8.09
N PHE A 70 4.60 1.11 -7.32
CA PHE A 70 4.05 2.45 -7.45
C PHE A 70 5.08 3.55 -7.15
N ALA A 71 5.82 3.41 -6.04
CA ALA A 71 6.85 4.37 -5.68
C ALA A 71 7.96 4.41 -6.75
N ASP A 72 8.44 3.25 -7.19
CA ASP A 72 9.48 3.16 -8.21
C ASP A 72 9.04 3.75 -9.56
N ALA A 73 7.76 3.61 -9.91
CA ALA A 73 7.18 4.11 -11.15
C ALA A 73 7.00 5.63 -11.18
N PHE A 74 6.78 6.29 -10.03
CA PHE A 74 6.36 7.70 -9.97
C PHE A 74 7.27 8.62 -9.13
N TYR A 75 8.29 8.10 -8.42
CA TYR A 75 9.26 8.92 -7.70
C TYR A 75 10.42 9.44 -8.56
N LEU A 76 11.09 10.47 -8.04
CA LEU A 76 12.32 11.04 -8.58
C LEU A 76 13.48 10.03 -8.50
N ASN A 77 14.34 10.05 -9.52
CA ASN A 77 15.62 9.32 -9.57
C ASN A 77 15.58 7.82 -9.19
N THR A 78 14.55 7.09 -9.64
CA THR A 78 14.45 5.63 -9.45
C THR A 78 15.12 4.90 -10.61
N ALA A 79 16.11 4.05 -10.32
CA ALA A 79 16.87 3.32 -11.35
C ALA A 79 16.03 2.33 -12.17
N ASN A 80 14.96 1.79 -11.57
CA ASN A 80 14.11 0.76 -12.17
C ASN A 80 12.75 1.30 -12.66
N ARG A 81 12.63 2.61 -12.90
CA ARG A 81 11.34 3.26 -13.21
C ARG A 81 10.59 2.61 -14.37
N GLU A 82 11.25 2.41 -15.51
CA GLU A 82 10.61 1.88 -16.71
C GLU A 82 10.06 0.46 -16.48
N VAL A 83 10.80 -0.36 -15.72
CA VAL A 83 10.38 -1.72 -15.37
C VAL A 83 9.15 -1.68 -14.47
N ALA A 84 9.13 -0.81 -13.47
CA ALA A 84 7.99 -0.64 -12.57
C ALA A 84 6.75 -0.11 -13.31
N GLN A 85 6.92 0.90 -14.17
CA GLN A 85 5.85 1.44 -15.02
C GLN A 85 5.24 0.36 -15.93
N LYS A 86 6.08 -0.45 -16.57
CA LYS A 86 5.63 -1.57 -17.39
C LYS A 86 4.83 -2.59 -16.58
N ARG A 87 5.33 -3.01 -15.41
CA ARG A 87 4.63 -3.98 -14.54
C ARG A 87 3.26 -3.47 -14.10
N LEU A 88 3.16 -2.20 -13.71
CA LEU A 88 1.89 -1.57 -13.37
C LEU A 88 0.94 -1.53 -14.57
N SER A 89 1.45 -1.15 -15.75
CA SER A 89 0.65 -1.13 -16.98
C SER A 89 0.09 -2.51 -17.30
N ASP A 90 0.95 -3.53 -17.34
CA ASP A 90 0.56 -4.89 -17.69
C ASP A 90 -0.47 -5.47 -16.69
N LYS A 91 -0.27 -5.20 -15.39
CA LYS A 91 -1.15 -5.69 -14.32
C LYS A 91 -2.54 -5.04 -14.35
N TYR A 92 -2.62 -3.75 -14.66
CA TYR A 92 -3.88 -3.00 -14.56
C TYR A 92 -4.56 -2.68 -15.88
N ALA A 93 -3.93 -2.96 -17.03
CA ALA A 93 -4.50 -2.71 -18.36
C ALA A 93 -5.96 -3.18 -18.49
N PRO A 94 -6.35 -4.42 -18.10
CA PRO A 94 -7.73 -4.87 -18.26
C PRO A 94 -8.75 -4.00 -17.51
N TYR A 95 -8.38 -3.48 -16.34
CA TYR A 95 -9.27 -2.65 -15.50
C TYR A 95 -9.30 -1.19 -15.97
N LEU A 96 -8.17 -0.68 -16.45
CA LEU A 96 -8.05 0.66 -17.02
C LEU A 96 -8.86 0.76 -18.32
N ASP A 97 -8.76 -0.25 -19.19
CA ASP A 97 -9.50 -0.31 -20.46
C ASP A 97 -11.01 -0.29 -20.24
N LEU A 98 -11.52 -1.07 -19.27
CA LEU A 98 -12.94 -1.08 -18.91
C LEU A 98 -13.46 0.30 -18.47
N LEU A 99 -12.58 1.12 -17.89
CA LEU A 99 -12.90 2.46 -17.43
C LEU A 99 -12.52 3.56 -18.43
N ALA A 100 -12.05 3.19 -19.63
CA ALA A 100 -11.50 4.09 -20.65
C ALA A 100 -10.41 5.02 -20.08
N MET A 101 -9.57 4.49 -19.19
CA MET A 101 -8.41 5.16 -18.63
C MET A 101 -7.12 4.52 -19.16
N LYS A 102 -6.02 5.26 -19.06
CA LYS A 102 -4.68 4.75 -19.37
C LYS A 102 -3.65 5.50 -18.54
N PHE A 103 -2.52 4.85 -18.27
CA PHE A 103 -1.36 5.58 -17.79
C PHE A 103 -0.78 6.42 -18.92
N ASP A 104 -0.39 7.65 -18.58
CA ASP A 104 0.40 8.53 -19.44
C ASP A 104 1.76 8.72 -18.77
N PHE A 105 2.63 7.73 -18.97
CA PHE A 105 3.96 7.73 -18.35
C PHE A 105 4.87 8.79 -18.95
N ASP A 106 4.68 9.20 -20.21
CA ASP A 106 5.43 10.31 -20.81
C ASP A 106 5.12 11.63 -20.10
N LYS A 107 3.83 11.89 -19.81
CA LYS A 107 3.41 13.03 -19.01
C LYS A 107 3.92 12.94 -17.57
N ALA A 108 3.87 11.76 -16.95
CA ALA A 108 4.40 11.56 -15.61
C ALA A 108 5.91 11.83 -15.54
N ASN A 109 6.68 11.24 -16.47
CA ASN A 109 8.12 11.36 -16.55
C ASN A 109 8.55 12.80 -16.85
N SER A 110 7.87 13.49 -17.77
CA SER A 110 8.13 14.90 -18.05
C SER A 110 7.78 15.83 -16.89
N PHE A 111 6.80 15.48 -16.05
CA PHE A 111 6.50 16.22 -14.83
C PHE A 111 7.54 15.97 -13.73
N ILE A 112 7.92 14.71 -13.52
CA ILE A 112 8.95 14.31 -12.55
C ILE A 112 10.29 14.98 -12.88
N ALA A 113 10.69 15.02 -14.15
CA ALA A 113 11.95 15.62 -14.59
C ALA A 113 12.07 17.15 -14.35
N LYS A 114 11.00 17.82 -13.89
CA LYS A 114 11.03 19.25 -13.54
C LYS A 114 11.58 19.52 -12.13
N PHE A 115 11.71 18.49 -11.30
CA PHE A 115 12.17 18.58 -9.91
C PHE A 115 13.47 17.80 -9.73
#